data_AF-A0A3C0ZI61-F1
#
_entry.id   AF-A0A3C0ZI61-F1
#
_cell.length_a   1.000
_cell.length_b   1.000
_cell.length_c   1.000
_cell.angle_alpha   90.00
_cell.angle_beta   90.00
_cell.angle_gamma   90.00
#
_symmetry.space_group_name_H-M   'P 1'
#
loop_
_entity.id
_entity.type
_entity.pdbx_description
1 polymer ?
#
loop_
_entity_poly.entity_id
_entity_poly.type
_entity_poly.pdbx_seq_one_letter_code
_entity_poly.pdbx_strand_id
1 'polypeptide(L)'
;MGLAAYAEENGYPGPKHVLELKDQLGLSRDQVKKTEALENLVKISASAKGEEVVQAEEELNKLFEAGTINEKILRSRLEQIGKMRADLRFIHLQAHLRMKQLLTAEQIRHYNELRGHEDKPEDKDPKPHH
;
A
#
# COMPACT_ATOMS: atom_id res chain seq x y z
N MET A 1 -5.31 5.78 8.07
CA MET A 1 -5.70 5.05 6.85
C MET A 1 -4.44 4.65 6.12
N GLY A 2 -4.38 3.42 5.59
CA GLY A 2 -3.22 2.92 4.86
C GLY A 2 -2.98 3.65 3.53
N LEU A 3 -1.77 3.57 2.99
CA LEU A 3 -1.38 4.22 1.72
C LEU A 3 -2.23 3.73 0.52
N ALA A 4 -2.79 2.52 0.61
CA ALA A 4 -3.62 1.88 -0.41
C ALA A 4 -5.11 1.78 -0.05
N ALA A 5 -5.58 2.38 1.05
CA ALA A 5 -6.92 2.10 1.61
C ALA A 5 -8.07 2.18 0.58
N TYR A 6 -8.09 3.22 -0.27
CA TYR A 6 -9.12 3.34 -1.31
C TYR A 6 -9.10 2.22 -2.35
N ALA A 7 -7.93 1.65 -2.65
CA ALA A 7 -7.85 0.51 -3.55
C ALA A 7 -8.42 -0.75 -2.85
N GLU A 8 -8.00 -1.01 -1.61
CA GLU A 8 -8.44 -2.16 -0.81
C GLU A 8 -9.95 -2.15 -0.58
N GLU A 9 -10.49 -1.02 -0.14
CA GLU A 9 -11.94 -0.82 0.10
C GLU A 9 -12.80 -0.98 -1.15
N ASN A 10 -12.21 -0.82 -2.35
CA ASN A 10 -12.90 -0.94 -3.63
C ASN A 10 -12.55 -2.24 -4.37
N GLY A 11 -12.01 -3.25 -3.67
CA GLY A 11 -11.75 -4.58 -4.21
C GLY A 11 -10.65 -4.61 -5.27
N TYR A 12 -9.67 -3.71 -5.18
CA TYR A 12 -8.47 -3.76 -6.01
C TYR A 12 -7.41 -4.63 -5.32
N PRO A 13 -6.99 -5.75 -5.94
CA PRO A 13 -6.08 -6.70 -5.30
C PRO A 13 -4.69 -6.11 -5.02
N GLY A 14 -4.14 -6.39 -3.83
CA GLY A 14 -2.76 -6.04 -3.49
C GLY A 14 -1.79 -7.17 -3.88
N PRO A 15 -0.60 -6.88 -4.45
CA PRO A 15 0.32 -7.92 -4.93
C PRO A 15 0.71 -8.95 -3.87
N LYS A 16 0.96 -8.49 -2.63
CA LYS A 16 1.30 -9.35 -1.49
C LYS A 16 0.17 -10.36 -1.19
N HIS A 17 -1.05 -9.87 -1.00
CA HIS A 17 -2.21 -10.71 -0.68
C HIS A 17 -2.55 -11.67 -1.84
N VAL A 18 -2.34 -11.24 -3.08
CA VAL A 18 -2.53 -12.13 -4.25
C VAL A 18 -1.52 -13.29 -4.24
N LEU A 19 -0.26 -13.06 -3.83
CA LEU A 19 0.72 -14.13 -3.70
C LEU A 19 0.40 -15.09 -2.54
N GLU A 20 -0.11 -14.57 -1.43
CA GLU A 20 -0.57 -15.37 -0.29
C GLU A 20 -1.72 -16.31 -0.70
N LEU A 21 -2.59 -15.86 -1.62
CA LEU A 21 -3.75 -16.61 -2.12
C LEU A 21 -3.50 -17.32 -3.47
N LYS A 22 -2.26 -17.39 -3.96
CA LYS A 22 -1.94 -17.79 -5.35
C LYS A 22 -2.57 -19.12 -5.79
N ASP A 23 -2.59 -20.12 -4.90
CA ASP A 23 -3.08 -21.46 -5.20
C ASP A 23 -4.61 -21.48 -5.23
N GLN A 24 -5.26 -20.75 -4.32
CA GLN A 24 -6.71 -20.60 -4.26
C GLN A 24 -7.24 -19.81 -5.47
N LEU A 25 -6.50 -18.78 -5.90
CA LEU A 25 -6.81 -18.00 -7.10
C LEU A 25 -6.46 -18.71 -8.41
N GLY A 26 -5.84 -19.90 -8.35
CA GLY A 26 -5.41 -20.63 -9.54
C GLY A 26 -4.49 -19.81 -10.45
N LEU A 27 -3.56 -19.04 -9.87
CA LEU A 27 -2.68 -18.18 -10.67
C LEU A 27 -1.82 -19.01 -11.61
N SER A 28 -1.76 -18.60 -12.87
CA SER A 28 -0.81 -19.18 -13.81
C SER A 28 0.64 -18.85 -13.40
N ARG A 29 1.60 -19.65 -13.87
CA ARG A 29 3.04 -19.39 -13.63
C ARG A 29 3.47 -17.99 -14.06
N ASP A 30 2.92 -17.48 -15.15
CA ASP A 30 3.20 -16.13 -15.65
C ASP A 30 2.62 -15.04 -14.74
N GLN A 31 1.38 -15.23 -14.24
CA GLN A 31 0.77 -14.33 -13.26
C GLN A 31 1.57 -14.29 -11.95
N VAL A 32 2.01 -15.44 -11.44
CA VAL A 32 2.86 -15.51 -10.24
C VAL A 32 4.14 -14.70 -10.45
N LYS A 33 4.88 -14.97 -11.52
CA LYS A 33 6.13 -14.26 -11.83
C LYS A 33 5.95 -12.74 -11.95
N LYS A 34 4.88 -12.30 -12.63
CA LYS A 34 4.57 -10.87 -12.78
C LYS A 34 4.15 -10.23 -11.44
N THR A 35 3.45 -10.98 -10.60
CA THR A 35 3.03 -10.51 -9.27
C THR A 35 4.22 -10.38 -8.33
N GLU A 36 5.14 -11.36 -8.29
CA GLU A 36 6.38 -11.29 -7.52
C GLU A 36 7.27 -10.11 -7.96
N ALA A 37 7.36 -9.87 -9.27
CA ALA A 37 8.10 -8.71 -9.78
C ALA A 37 7.45 -7.39 -9.35
N LEU A 38 6.11 -7.31 -9.37
CA LEU A 38 5.38 -6.12 -8.93
C LEU A 38 5.51 -5.89 -7.41
N GLU A 39 5.39 -6.93 -6.60
CA GLU A 39 5.55 -6.86 -5.14
C GLU A 39 6.97 -6.36 -4.77
N ASN A 40 8.00 -6.95 -5.37
CA ASN A 40 9.39 -6.54 -5.13
C ASN A 40 9.65 -5.10 -5.56
N LEU A 41 9.13 -4.68 -6.72
CA LEU A 41 9.25 -3.30 -7.19
C LEU A 41 8.64 -2.31 -6.19
N VAL A 42 7.45 -2.63 -5.67
CA VAL A 42 6.74 -1.79 -4.70
C VAL A 42 7.52 -1.74 -3.39
N LYS A 43 7.99 -2.88 -2.88
CA LYS A 43 8.79 -2.96 -1.65
C LYS A 43 10.04 -2.07 -1.72
N ILE A 44 10.80 -2.17 -2.81
CA ILE A 44 12.02 -1.37 -3.00
C ILE A 44 11.67 0.12 -3.15
N SER A 45 10.74 0.44 -4.05
CA SER A 45 10.40 1.83 -4.37
C SER A 45 9.76 2.57 -3.18
N ALA A 46 8.85 1.91 -2.46
CA ALA A 46 8.17 2.50 -1.32
C ALA A 46 9.12 2.69 -0.13
N SER A 47 10.06 1.76 0.09
CA SER A 47 11.06 1.91 1.16
C SER A 47 11.99 3.09 0.87
N ALA A 48 12.55 3.16 -0.33
CA ALA A 48 13.42 4.28 -0.74
C ALA A 48 12.69 5.63 -0.66
N LYS A 49 11.46 5.71 -1.17
CA LYS A 49 10.67 6.94 -1.09
C LYS A 49 10.28 7.29 0.35
N GLY A 50 10.00 6.30 1.19
CA GLY A 50 9.73 6.49 2.61
C GLY A 50 10.93 7.09 3.36
N GLU A 51 12.14 6.60 3.08
CA GLU A 51 13.38 7.15 3.64
C GLU A 51 13.59 8.61 3.21
N GLU A 52 13.34 8.95 1.94
CA GLU A 52 13.39 10.35 1.47
C GLU A 52 12.40 11.26 2.23
N VAL A 53 11.18 10.77 2.49
CA VAL A 53 10.19 11.53 3.28
C VAL A 53 10.70 11.77 4.70
N VAL A 54 11.23 10.73 5.37
CA VAL A 54 11.75 10.85 6.73
C VAL A 54 12.90 11.87 6.79
N GLN A 55 13.86 11.78 5.86
CA GLN A 55 14.98 12.72 5.79
C GLN A 55 14.51 14.17 5.57
N ALA A 56 13.53 14.40 4.69
CA ALA A 56 12.99 15.73 4.44
C ALA A 56 12.27 16.32 5.67
N GLU A 57 11.57 15.49 6.44
CA GLU A 57 10.94 15.89 7.70
C GLU A 57 11.99 16.22 8.78
N GLU A 58 13.07 15.43 8.87
CA GLU A 58 14.20 15.72 9.77
C GLU A 58 14.92 17.02 9.41
N GLU A 59 15.11 17.31 8.12
CA GLU A 59 15.64 18.59 7.66
C GLU A 59 14.73 19.76 8.04
N LEU A 60 13.41 19.61 7.88
CA LEU A 60 12.44 20.61 8.29
C LEU A 60 12.52 20.85 9.81
N ASN A 61 12.61 19.79 10.61
CA ASN A 61 12.78 19.89 12.06
C ASN A 61 14.06 20.65 12.45
N LYS A 62 15.20 20.36 11.80
CA LYS A 62 16.47 21.07 12.04
C LYS A 62 16.37 22.57 11.76
N LEU A 63 15.60 22.99 10.75
CA LEU A 63 15.38 24.41 10.46
C LEU A 63 14.60 25.13 11.57
N PHE A 64 13.62 24.44 12.18
CA PHE A 64 12.92 24.95 13.35
C PHE A 64 13.83 25.02 14.57
N GLU A 65 14.57 23.96 14.87
CA GLU A 65 15.52 23.91 16.00
C GLU A 65 16.60 25.00 15.91
N ALA A 66 17.08 25.28 14.70
CA ALA A 66 18.07 26.32 14.45
C ALA A 66 17.49 27.76 14.45
N GLY A 67 16.16 27.93 14.49
CA GLY A 67 15.50 29.24 14.39
C GLY A 67 15.73 29.95 13.04
N THR A 68 16.14 29.22 12.00
CA THR A 68 16.45 29.77 10.67
C THR A 68 15.27 29.71 9.71
N ILE A 69 14.17 29.09 10.13
CA ILE A 69 12.98 28.98 9.31
C ILE A 69 12.23 30.32 9.20
N ASN A 70 11.69 30.58 8.02
CA ASN A 70 10.73 31.66 7.76
C ASN A 70 9.59 31.12 6.88
N GLU A 71 8.53 31.91 6.67
CA GLU A 71 7.35 31.48 5.93
C GLU A 71 7.66 30.98 4.51
N LYS A 72 8.58 31.65 3.80
CA LYS A 72 8.97 31.26 2.44
C LYS A 72 9.67 29.89 2.43
N ILE A 73 10.60 29.67 3.36
CA ILE A 73 11.31 28.39 3.49
C ILE A 73 10.32 27.29 3.90
N LEU A 74 9.48 27.55 4.90
CA LEU A 74 8.47 26.62 5.38
C LEU A 74 7.55 26.16 4.24
N ARG A 75 7.00 27.12 3.47
CA ARG A 75 6.13 26.82 2.34
C ARG A 75 6.82 25.90 1.32
N SER A 76 8.05 26.24 0.94
CA SER A 76 8.81 25.45 -0.03
C SER A 76 9.12 24.03 0.47
N ARG A 77 9.51 23.87 1.73
CA ARG A 77 9.78 22.55 2.32
C ARG A 77 8.53 21.69 2.43
N LEU A 78 7.40 22.26 2.84
CA LEU A 78 6.14 21.54 2.92
C LEU A 78 5.62 21.10 1.54
N GLU A 79 5.83 21.90 0.49
CA GLU A 79 5.48 21.50 -0.88
C GLU A 79 6.32 20.32 -1.38
N GLN A 80 7.63 20.32 -1.07
CA GLN A 80 8.52 19.21 -1.39
C GLN A 80 8.11 17.93 -0.67
N ILE A 81 7.91 18.00 0.65
CA ILE A 81 7.45 16.87 1.47
C ILE A 81 6.08 16.37 0.99
N GLY A 82 5.15 17.28 0.69
CA GLY A 82 3.83 16.96 0.17
C GLY A 82 3.90 16.18 -1.13
N LYS A 83 4.79 16.58 -2.05
CA LYS A 83 5.04 15.85 -3.30
C LYS A 83 5.63 14.45 -3.02
N MET A 84 6.62 14.33 -2.14
CA MET A 84 7.22 13.03 -1.80
C MET A 84 6.19 12.07 -1.17
N ARG A 85 5.32 12.57 -0.28
CA ARG A 85 4.22 11.81 0.30
C ARG A 85 3.19 11.38 -0.76
N ALA A 86 2.90 12.25 -1.73
CA ALA A 86 2.04 11.91 -2.85
C ALA A 86 2.67 10.81 -3.74
N ASP A 87 3.96 10.90 -4.04
CA ASP A 87 4.70 9.89 -4.80
C ASP A 87 4.71 8.54 -4.07
N LEU A 88 4.93 8.53 -2.75
CA LEU A 88 4.87 7.32 -1.93
C LEU A 88 3.48 6.66 -2.03
N ARG A 89 2.43 7.45 -1.86
CA ARG A 89 1.05 6.96 -1.98
C ARG A 89 0.74 6.45 -3.39
N PHE A 90 1.27 7.12 -4.41
CA PHE A 90 1.12 6.70 -5.80
C PHE A 90 1.74 5.32 -6.04
N ILE A 91 2.93 5.03 -5.50
CA ILE A 91 3.56 3.70 -5.63
C ILE A 91 2.62 2.58 -5.16
N HIS A 92 1.97 2.78 -4.01
CA HIS A 92 1.02 1.81 -3.47
C HIS A 92 -0.25 1.70 -4.32
N LEU A 93 -0.93 2.82 -4.61
CA LEU A 93 -2.18 2.77 -5.39
C LEU A 93 -1.97 2.26 -6.82
N GLN A 94 -0.86 2.62 -7.44
CA GLN A 94 -0.48 2.11 -8.76
C GLN A 94 -0.27 0.60 -8.73
N ALA A 95 0.31 0.05 -7.66
CA ALA A 95 0.48 -1.39 -7.52
C ALA A 95 -0.85 -2.14 -7.61
N HIS A 96 -1.86 -1.67 -6.87
CA HIS A 96 -3.19 -2.26 -6.88
C HIS A 96 -3.86 -2.11 -8.25
N LEU A 97 -3.68 -0.97 -8.92
CA LEU A 97 -4.19 -0.75 -10.27
C LEU A 97 -3.56 -1.72 -11.28
N ARG A 98 -2.25 -1.92 -11.22
CA ARG A 98 -1.52 -2.88 -12.09
C ARG A 98 -1.88 -4.32 -11.77
N MET A 99 -2.03 -4.66 -10.49
CA MET A 99 -2.42 -6.00 -10.07
C MET A 99 -3.78 -6.38 -10.65
N LYS A 100 -4.77 -5.48 -10.60
CA LYS A 100 -6.08 -5.68 -11.22
C LYS A 100 -6.00 -6.01 -12.71
N GLN A 101 -5.02 -5.48 -13.45
CA GLN A 101 -4.83 -5.75 -14.88
C GLN A 101 -4.18 -7.12 -15.16
N LEU A 102 -3.51 -7.72 -14.18
CA LEU A 102 -2.86 -9.03 -14.31
C LEU A 102 -3.80 -10.21 -14.02
N LEU A 103 -4.90 -9.96 -13.32
CA LEU A 103 -5.87 -10.99 -12.94
C LEU A 103 -7.09 -11.00 -13.87
N THR A 104 -7.71 -12.17 -13.98
CA THR A 104 -9.01 -12.28 -14.66
C THR A 104 -10.12 -11.73 -13.76
N ALA A 105 -11.26 -11.41 -14.37
CA ALA A 105 -12.45 -10.97 -13.61
C ALA A 105 -12.92 -12.03 -12.59
N GLU A 106 -12.76 -13.31 -12.91
CA GLU A 106 -13.08 -14.42 -11.99
C GLU A 106 -12.12 -14.47 -10.81
N GLN A 107 -10.82 -14.35 -11.05
CA GLN A 107 -9.80 -14.28 -9.99
C GLN A 107 -10.02 -13.08 -9.07
N ILE A 108 -10.42 -11.93 -9.61
CA ILE A 108 -10.74 -10.73 -8.80
C ILE A 108 -11.97 -10.98 -7.92
N ARG A 109 -13.03 -11.60 -8.46
CA ARG A 109 -14.20 -11.96 -7.65
C ARG A 109 -13.81 -12.90 -6.50
N HIS A 110 -13.06 -13.95 -6.82
CA HIS A 110 -12.64 -14.93 -5.83
C HIS A 110 -11.70 -14.32 -4.77
N TYR A 111 -10.77 -13.44 -5.18
CA TYR A 111 -9.94 -12.67 -4.26
C TYR A 111 -10.78 -11.83 -3.29
N ASN A 112 -11.80 -11.12 -3.78
CA ASN A 112 -12.67 -10.30 -2.93
C ASN A 112 -13.51 -11.13 -1.97
N GLU A 113 -13.96 -12.31 -2.36
CA GLU A 113 -14.63 -13.28 -1.48
C GLU A 113 -13.68 -13.71 -0.36
N LEU A 114 -12.49 -14.23 -0.71
CA LEU A 114 -11.50 -14.72 0.25
C LEU A 114 -11.09 -13.63 1.26
N ARG A 115 -10.80 -12.41 0.78
CA ARG A 115 -10.44 -11.27 1.63
C ARG A 115 -11.60 -10.76 2.47
N GLY A 116 -12.82 -10.74 1.92
CA GLY A 116 -14.02 -10.37 2.66
C GLY A 116 -14.41 -11.38 3.75
N HIS A 117 -13.97 -12.63 3.64
CA HIS A 117 -14.08 -13.64 4.68
C HIS A 117 -12.98 -13.50 5.76
N GLU A 118 -11.74 -13.15 5.39
CA GLU A 118 -10.67 -12.86 6.36
C GLU A 118 -10.91 -11.59 7.19
N ASP A 119 -11.54 -10.57 6.60
CA ASP A 119 -11.82 -9.30 7.29
C ASP A 119 -13.07 -9.35 8.19
N LYS A 120 -13.86 -10.45 8.14
CA LYS A 120 -14.92 -10.73 9.11
C LYS A 120 -14.32 -11.54 10.26
N PRO A 121 -14.39 -11.09 11.52
CA PRO A 121 -14.04 -11.98 12.63
C PRO A 121 -14.96 -13.19 12.56
N GLU A 122 -14.39 -14.40 12.58
CA GLU A 122 -15.15 -15.61 12.89
C GLU A 122 -15.97 -15.31 14.14
N ASP A 123 -17.29 -15.43 14.02
CA ASP A 123 -18.22 -15.37 15.13
C ASP A 123 -17.91 -16.56 16.05
N LYS A 124 -16.96 -16.36 16.96
CA LYS A 124 -16.65 -17.33 18.01
C LYS A 124 -17.80 -17.25 19.00
N ASP A 125 -18.74 -18.17 18.85
CA ASP A 125 -19.85 -18.45 19.75
C ASP A 125 -19.51 -18.05 21.21
N PRO A 126 -20.32 -17.19 21.87
CA PRO A 126 -20.13 -16.91 23.27
C PRO A 126 -20.45 -18.18 24.07
N LYS A 127 -19.41 -18.81 24.62
CA LYS A 127 -19.58 -19.91 25.59
C LYS A 127 -20.43 -19.41 26.77
N PRO A 128 -21.44 -20.17 27.23
CA PRO A 128 -22.19 -19.80 28.41
C PRO A 128 -21.29 -19.94 29.63
N HIS A 129 -21.11 -18.84 30.36
CA HIS A 129 -20.55 -18.90 31.71
C HIS A 129 -21.63 -19.44 32.64
N HIS A 130 -21.38 -20.63 33.20
CA HIS A 130 -22.05 -21.13 34.41
C HIS A 130 -21.47 -20.48 35.65
#